data_AF-A0A7R7ZZJ9-F1
#
_entry.id   AF-A0A7R7ZZJ9-F1
#
_cell.length_a   1.000
_cell.length_b   1.000
_cell.length_c   1.000
_cell.angle_alpha   90.00
_cell.angle_beta   90.00
_cell.angle_gamma   90.00
#
_symmetry.space_group_name_H-M   'P 1'
#
loop_
_entity.id
_entity.type
_entity.pdbx_description
1 polymer ?
#
loop_
_entity_poly.entity_id
_entity_poly.type
_entity_poly.pdbx_seq_one_letter_code
_entity_poly.pdbx_strand_id
1 'polypeptide(L)'
;MPPALSDLYEQARQIQSVDWYGIWIAILLGVWLIARLAHRLVILVGALLGANIVLLLVSAHGWADVQQRAAKLAVLNLLPLGTGLTFGIPAHLLGISRSAVAWLHRWFGRVMAAHSLLHGAIAIARADKPIPSMRHDWAPLLAAAAILMMIPVTLHVVVRRHCQVAMRIHYLLAVTAMVALAYHTWGRGSDSRWQGIGAGALWILLSVVAVSHAANNAGVLDGPQ
;
A
#
# COMPACT_ATOMS: atom_id res chain seq x y z
N MET A 1 -45.30 10.51 49.79
CA MET A 1 -43.90 10.14 49.54
C MET A 1 -43.02 11.31 49.98
N PRO A 2 -41.85 11.07 50.62
CA PRO A 2 -40.99 12.16 51.07
C PRO A 2 -40.33 12.84 49.86
N PRO A 3 -40.28 14.19 49.81
CA PRO A 3 -39.81 14.95 48.64
C PRO A 3 -38.34 14.67 48.27
N ALA A 4 -37.51 14.23 49.22
CA ALA A 4 -36.11 13.91 48.97
C ALA A 4 -35.89 12.65 48.09
N LEU A 5 -36.85 11.72 48.06
CA LEU A 5 -36.74 10.48 47.27
C LEU A 5 -37.18 10.69 45.82
N SER A 6 -38.11 11.62 45.55
CA SER A 6 -38.50 11.99 44.18
C SER A 6 -37.39 12.75 43.46
N ASP A 7 -36.68 13.62 44.16
CA ASP A 7 -35.58 14.39 43.58
C ASP A 7 -34.38 13.50 43.22
N LEU A 8 -34.04 12.53 44.08
CA LEU A 8 -33.00 11.55 43.78
C LEU A 8 -33.39 10.63 42.61
N TYR A 9 -34.67 10.28 42.49
CA TYR A 9 -35.17 9.47 41.39
C TYR A 9 -35.18 10.22 40.06
N GLU A 10 -35.62 11.48 40.06
CA GLU A 10 -35.53 12.41 38.91
C GLU A 10 -34.06 12.60 38.49
N GLN A 11 -33.17 12.88 39.44
CA GLN A 11 -31.75 13.10 39.18
C GLN A 11 -31.06 11.83 38.64
N ALA A 12 -31.34 10.65 39.20
CA ALA A 12 -30.82 9.38 38.69
C ALA A 12 -31.34 9.07 37.27
N ARG A 13 -32.62 9.34 37.01
CA ARG A 13 -33.25 9.18 35.69
C ARG A 13 -32.66 10.15 34.66
N GLN A 14 -32.37 11.37 35.07
CA GLN A 14 -31.76 12.40 34.21
C GLN A 14 -30.32 12.02 33.87
N ILE A 15 -29.51 11.58 34.83
CA ILE A 15 -28.13 11.09 34.61
C ILE A 15 -28.13 9.86 33.70
N GLN A 16 -29.03 8.88 33.94
CA GLN A 16 -29.14 7.68 33.10
C GLN A 16 -29.60 8.02 31.66
N SER A 17 -30.47 9.02 31.49
CA SER A 17 -30.88 9.48 30.16
C SER A 17 -29.75 10.18 29.42
N VAL A 18 -28.99 11.05 30.11
CA VAL A 18 -27.86 11.82 29.54
C VAL A 18 -26.73 10.88 29.11
N ASP A 19 -26.43 9.82 29.87
CA ASP A 19 -25.47 8.79 29.47
C ASP A 19 -25.92 8.01 28.23
N TRP A 20 -27.22 7.68 28.14
CA TRP A 20 -27.76 6.96 26.98
C TRP A 20 -27.67 7.79 25.70
N TYR A 21 -28.04 9.08 25.76
CA TYR A 21 -27.90 10.00 24.62
C TYR A 21 -26.44 10.20 24.22
N GLY A 22 -25.51 10.28 25.19
CA GLY A 22 -24.07 10.37 24.94
C GLY A 22 -23.51 9.17 24.17
N ILE A 23 -23.94 7.95 24.51
CA ILE A 23 -23.56 6.72 23.81
C ILE A 23 -24.07 6.73 22.36
N TRP A 24 -25.32 7.12 22.13
CA TRP A 24 -25.88 7.21 20.78
C TRP A 24 -25.18 8.26 19.91
N ILE A 25 -24.84 9.41 20.48
CA ILE A 25 -24.09 10.46 19.78
C ILE A 25 -22.67 9.98 19.42
N ALA A 26 -21.99 9.28 20.32
CA ALA A 26 -20.67 8.71 20.06
C ALA A 26 -20.70 7.63 18.95
N ILE A 27 -21.73 6.78 18.92
CA ILE A 27 -21.93 5.78 17.87
C ILE A 27 -22.19 6.48 16.52
N LEU A 28 -23.07 7.48 16.49
CA LEU A 28 -23.39 8.22 15.26
C LEU A 28 -22.18 9.01 14.73
N LEU A 29 -21.39 9.63 15.61
CA LEU A 29 -20.12 10.28 15.26
C LEU A 29 -19.10 9.27 14.74
N GLY A 30 -19.00 8.09 15.36
CA GLY A 30 -18.15 7.00 14.91
C GLY A 30 -18.54 6.50 13.52
N VAL A 31 -19.83 6.25 13.29
CA VAL A 31 -20.37 5.84 11.98
C VAL A 31 -20.15 6.93 10.93
N TRP A 32 -20.38 8.20 11.26
CA TRP A 32 -20.15 9.34 10.37
C TRP A 32 -18.68 9.51 10.02
N LEU A 33 -17.78 9.37 11.00
CA LEU A 33 -16.33 9.46 10.81
C LEU A 33 -15.83 8.31 9.93
N ILE A 34 -16.30 7.08 10.19
CA ILE A 34 -16.01 5.89 9.37
C ILE A 34 -16.53 6.08 7.95
N ALA A 35 -17.75 6.59 7.77
CA ALA A 35 -18.34 6.86 6.46
C ALA A 35 -17.56 7.95 5.70
N ARG A 36 -17.13 9.01 6.38
CA ARG A 36 -16.35 10.12 5.79
C ARG A 36 -14.93 9.70 5.41
N LEU A 37 -14.27 8.87 6.22
CA LEU A 37 -12.98 8.25 5.91
C LEU A 37 -13.11 7.25 4.75
N ALA A 38 -14.11 6.39 4.78
CA ALA A 38 -14.40 5.45 3.70
C ALA A 38 -14.71 6.19 2.39
N HIS A 39 -15.49 7.27 2.43
CA HIS A 39 -15.83 8.07 1.26
C HIS A 39 -14.59 8.75 0.65
N ARG A 40 -13.70 9.32 1.46
CA ARG A 40 -12.43 9.89 0.97
C ARG A 40 -11.51 8.84 0.35
N LEU A 41 -11.43 7.65 0.95
CA LEU A 41 -10.64 6.54 0.42
C LEU A 41 -11.23 5.99 -0.89
N VAL A 42 -12.55 5.81 -0.94
CA VAL A 42 -13.27 5.33 -2.15
C VAL A 42 -13.17 6.35 -3.28
N ILE A 43 -13.26 7.65 -2.99
CA ILE A 43 -13.06 8.71 -3.98
C ILE A 43 -11.61 8.72 -4.48
N LEU A 44 -10.61 8.63 -3.59
CA LEU A 44 -9.21 8.63 -4.01
C LEU A 44 -8.87 7.39 -4.84
N VAL A 45 -9.26 6.20 -4.38
CA VAL A 45 -9.04 4.93 -5.08
C VAL A 45 -9.82 4.90 -6.39
N GLY A 46 -11.09 5.34 -6.38
CA GLY A 46 -11.93 5.45 -7.57
C GLY A 46 -11.39 6.47 -8.57
N ALA A 47 -10.87 7.60 -8.12
CA ALA A 47 -10.23 8.60 -8.97
C ALA A 47 -8.90 8.10 -9.53
N LEU A 48 -8.09 7.37 -8.76
CA LEU A 48 -6.83 6.79 -9.22
C LEU A 48 -7.05 5.63 -10.19
N LEU A 49 -8.01 4.75 -9.89
CA LEU A 49 -8.42 3.64 -10.76
C LEU A 49 -9.08 4.20 -12.04
N GLY A 50 -9.96 5.19 -11.90
CA GLY A 50 -10.59 5.92 -13.00
C GLY A 50 -9.55 6.62 -13.86
N ALA A 51 -8.56 7.30 -13.28
CA ALA A 51 -7.45 7.89 -14.02
C ALA A 51 -6.60 6.84 -14.72
N ASN A 52 -6.28 5.71 -14.08
CA ASN A 52 -5.52 4.62 -14.70
C ASN A 52 -6.28 3.97 -15.88
N ILE A 53 -7.59 3.78 -15.73
CA ILE A 53 -8.47 3.21 -16.75
C ILE A 53 -8.68 4.21 -17.90
N VAL A 54 -8.95 5.49 -17.61
CA VAL A 54 -9.08 6.57 -18.60
C VAL A 54 -7.76 6.77 -19.35
N LEU A 55 -6.63 6.74 -18.67
CA LEU A 55 -5.30 6.86 -19.29
C LEU A 55 -4.96 5.66 -20.19
N LEU A 56 -5.48 4.46 -19.88
CA LEU A 56 -5.36 3.26 -20.73
C LEU A 56 -6.31 3.30 -21.94
N LEU A 57 -7.56 3.74 -21.76
CA LEU A 57 -8.62 3.60 -22.77
C LEU A 57 -8.78 4.80 -23.72
N VAL A 58 -8.52 6.03 -23.27
CA VAL A 58 -8.96 7.24 -24.01
C VAL A 58 -7.99 7.68 -25.12
N SER A 59 -6.77 7.12 -25.24
CA SER A 59 -5.80 7.61 -26.24
C SER A 59 -4.72 6.61 -26.73
N ALA A 60 -4.96 5.30 -26.65
CA ALA A 60 -4.00 4.34 -27.18
C ALA A 60 -4.21 4.14 -28.69
N HIS A 61 -3.25 4.56 -29.51
CA HIS A 61 -3.32 4.41 -30.97
C HIS A 61 -2.73 3.07 -31.45
N GLY A 62 -2.28 2.22 -30.51
CA GLY A 62 -1.79 0.87 -30.79
C GLY A 62 -1.24 0.15 -29.55
N TRP A 63 -0.91 -1.13 -29.70
CA TRP A 63 -0.41 -2.00 -28.61
C TRP A 63 0.91 -1.52 -27.97
N ALA A 64 1.74 -0.78 -28.72
CA ALA A 64 2.96 -0.17 -28.20
C ALA A 64 2.65 0.89 -27.12
N ASP A 65 1.63 1.72 -27.35
CA ASP A 65 1.21 2.75 -26.41
C ASP A 65 0.66 2.12 -25.12
N VAL A 66 -0.14 1.07 -25.26
CA VAL A 66 -0.68 0.30 -24.11
C VAL A 66 0.48 -0.28 -23.29
N GLN A 67 1.46 -0.89 -23.94
CA GLN A 67 2.63 -1.47 -23.29
C GLN A 67 3.47 -0.42 -22.54
N GLN A 68 3.67 0.77 -23.12
CA GLN A 68 4.44 1.85 -22.51
C GLN A 68 3.68 2.53 -21.36
N ARG A 69 2.36 2.70 -21.48
CA ARG A 69 1.51 3.22 -20.41
C ARG A 69 1.44 2.25 -19.24
N ALA A 70 1.27 0.96 -19.51
CA ALA A 70 1.33 -0.07 -18.48
C ALA A 70 2.66 -0.04 -17.71
N ALA A 71 3.80 0.11 -18.41
CA ALA A 71 5.10 0.28 -17.75
C ALA A 71 5.16 1.52 -16.85
N LYS A 72 4.71 2.69 -17.35
CA LYS A 72 4.68 3.94 -16.56
C LYS A 72 3.81 3.80 -15.31
N LEU A 73 2.62 3.21 -15.44
CA LEU A 73 1.71 2.99 -14.33
C LEU A 73 2.28 1.98 -13.32
N ALA A 74 2.95 0.92 -13.77
CA ALA A 74 3.63 -0.01 -12.88
C ALA A 74 4.69 0.69 -12.01
N VAL A 75 5.52 1.55 -12.60
CA VAL A 75 6.56 2.31 -11.88
C VAL A 75 5.95 3.36 -10.95
N LEU A 76 4.89 4.07 -11.36
CA LEU A 76 4.22 5.04 -10.48
C LEU A 76 3.63 4.40 -9.23
N ASN A 77 3.03 3.21 -9.38
CA ASN A 77 2.50 2.45 -8.25
C ASN A 77 3.60 1.81 -7.36
N LEU A 78 4.88 1.90 -7.75
CA LEU A 78 6.02 1.44 -6.93
C LEU A 78 6.36 2.43 -5.80
N LEU A 79 6.13 3.73 -5.99
CA LEU A 79 6.43 4.77 -4.99
C LEU A 79 5.65 4.55 -3.67
N PRO A 80 4.31 4.33 -3.69
CA PRO A 80 3.55 4.02 -2.47
C PRO A 80 3.91 2.66 -1.85
N LEU A 81 4.47 1.73 -2.64
CA LEU A 81 4.89 0.42 -2.12
C LEU A 81 6.12 0.51 -1.21
N GLY A 82 7.02 1.46 -1.47
CA GLY A 82 8.21 1.73 -0.65
C GLY A 82 7.91 2.13 0.80
N THR A 83 6.66 2.51 1.12
CA THR A 83 6.23 2.82 2.49
C THR A 83 5.83 1.59 3.31
N GLY A 84 5.93 0.39 2.74
CA GLY A 84 5.40 -0.86 3.30
C GLY A 84 6.03 -1.30 4.63
N LEU A 85 7.30 -0.93 4.89
CA LEU A 85 8.02 -1.37 6.08
C LEU A 85 7.62 -0.65 7.37
N THR A 86 6.96 0.49 7.24
CA THR A 86 6.76 1.38 8.38
C THR A 86 5.33 1.89 8.42
N PHE A 87 4.31 1.03 8.27
CA PHE A 87 2.89 1.46 8.25
C PHE A 87 2.49 2.45 9.36
N GLY A 88 3.19 2.48 10.50
CA GLY A 88 3.02 3.48 11.54
C GLY A 88 3.37 4.92 11.15
N ILE A 89 4.44 5.16 10.37
CA ILE A 89 4.89 6.51 10.00
C ILE A 89 3.94 7.14 8.97
N PRO A 90 3.59 6.50 7.84
CA PRO A 90 2.58 7.02 6.92
C PRO A 90 1.22 7.17 7.59
N ALA A 91 0.83 6.25 8.48
CA ALA A 91 -0.42 6.37 9.24
C ALA A 91 -0.45 7.64 10.09
N HIS A 92 0.66 7.96 10.77
CA HIS A 92 0.80 9.16 11.58
C HIS A 92 0.81 10.44 10.74
N LEU A 93 1.56 10.46 9.63
CA LEU A 93 1.66 11.63 8.75
C LEU A 93 0.37 11.94 7.99
N LEU A 94 -0.36 10.91 7.57
CA LEU A 94 -1.60 11.06 6.80
C LEU A 94 -2.86 11.08 7.69
N GLY A 95 -2.72 10.88 9.00
CA GLY A 95 -3.85 10.79 9.94
C GLY A 95 -4.81 9.64 9.64
N ILE A 96 -4.34 8.56 9.00
CA ILE A 96 -5.16 7.40 8.64
C ILE A 96 -4.73 6.18 9.45
N SER A 97 -5.65 5.21 9.61
CA SER A 97 -5.35 4.01 10.37
C SER A 97 -4.26 3.15 9.71
N ARG A 98 -3.47 2.42 10.52
CA ARG A 98 -2.49 1.45 10.02
C ARG A 98 -3.13 0.37 9.14
N SER A 99 -4.37 0.00 9.42
CA SER A 99 -5.15 -0.94 8.60
C SER A 99 -5.49 -0.36 7.22
N ALA A 100 -5.80 0.95 7.13
CA ALA A 100 -6.00 1.63 5.86
C ALA A 100 -4.70 1.70 5.04
N VAL A 101 -3.56 2.00 5.68
CA VAL A 101 -2.24 1.98 5.00
C VAL A 101 -1.90 0.58 4.50
N ALA A 102 -2.11 -0.46 5.31
CA ALA A 102 -1.87 -1.85 4.91
C ALA A 102 -2.80 -2.28 3.76
N TRP A 103 -4.06 -1.84 3.78
CA TRP A 103 -5.02 -2.08 2.70
C TRP A 103 -4.58 -1.38 1.41
N LEU A 104 -4.15 -0.11 1.49
CA LEU A 104 -3.62 0.65 0.35
C LEU A 104 -2.37 -0.02 -0.23
N HIS A 105 -1.42 -0.42 0.61
CA HIS A 105 -0.21 -1.13 0.19
C HIS A 105 -0.54 -2.41 -0.59
N ARG A 106 -1.49 -3.23 -0.10
CA ARG A 106 -1.96 -4.43 -0.83
C ARG A 106 -2.60 -4.08 -2.17
N TRP A 107 -3.35 -2.99 -2.23
CA TRP A 107 -4.02 -2.56 -3.45
C TRP A 107 -3.02 -2.04 -4.48
N PHE A 108 -2.12 -1.13 -4.10
CA PHE A 108 -1.02 -0.66 -4.93
C PHE A 108 -0.15 -1.82 -5.45
N GLY A 109 0.10 -2.82 -4.60
CA GLY A 109 0.83 -4.03 -4.97
C GLY A 109 0.15 -4.82 -6.09
N ARG A 110 -1.17 -5.05 -5.96
CA ARG A 110 -1.96 -5.72 -7.01
C ARG A 110 -2.00 -4.93 -8.30
N VAL A 111 -2.16 -3.61 -8.23
CA VAL A 111 -2.20 -2.75 -9.42
C VAL A 111 -0.84 -2.72 -10.12
N MET A 112 0.26 -2.57 -9.37
CA MET A 112 1.62 -2.62 -9.91
C MET A 112 1.91 -3.98 -10.57
N ALA A 113 1.53 -5.09 -9.91
CA ALA A 113 1.69 -6.43 -10.47
C ALA A 113 0.89 -6.62 -11.77
N ALA A 114 -0.37 -6.20 -11.80
CA ALA A 114 -1.22 -6.31 -12.98
C ALA A 114 -0.65 -5.53 -14.18
N HIS A 115 -0.20 -4.29 -13.98
CA HIS A 115 0.40 -3.50 -15.04
C HIS A 115 1.77 -4.05 -15.50
N SER A 116 2.57 -4.61 -14.57
CA SER A 116 3.84 -5.26 -14.90
C SER A 116 3.63 -6.52 -15.74
N LEU A 117 2.63 -7.33 -15.39
CA LEU A 117 2.27 -8.53 -16.15
C LEU A 117 1.71 -8.17 -17.53
N LEU A 118 0.86 -7.14 -17.62
CA LEU A 118 0.34 -6.65 -18.91
C LEU A 118 1.48 -6.15 -19.81
N HIS A 119 2.42 -5.38 -19.25
CA HIS A 119 3.60 -4.93 -19.97
C HIS A 119 4.43 -6.11 -20.52
N GLY A 120 4.71 -7.11 -19.68
CA GLY A 120 5.44 -8.31 -20.07
C GLY A 120 4.70 -9.16 -21.11
N ALA A 121 3.38 -9.34 -20.94
CA ALA A 121 2.56 -10.12 -21.85
C ALA A 121 2.54 -9.51 -23.27
N ILE A 122 2.36 -8.19 -23.38
CA ILE A 122 2.41 -7.49 -24.68
C ILE A 122 3.83 -7.55 -25.27
N ALA A 123 4.87 -7.45 -24.45
CA ALA A 123 6.26 -7.59 -24.91
C ALA A 123 6.53 -8.95 -25.55
N ILE A 124 6.05 -10.03 -24.92
CA ILE A 124 6.20 -11.41 -25.41
C ILE A 124 5.34 -11.63 -26.66
N ALA A 125 4.08 -11.19 -26.65
CA ALA A 125 3.16 -11.38 -27.76
C ALA A 125 3.60 -10.66 -29.06
N ARG A 126 4.39 -9.58 -28.94
CA ARG A 126 4.90 -8.80 -30.07
C ARG A 126 6.31 -9.18 -30.51
N ALA A 127 6.97 -10.10 -29.82
CA ALA A 127 8.31 -10.51 -30.18
C ALA A 127 8.26 -11.54 -31.33
N ASP A 128 8.98 -11.27 -32.42
CA ASP A 128 9.07 -12.21 -33.55
C ASP A 128 9.68 -13.56 -33.15
N LYS A 129 10.61 -13.52 -32.17
CA LYS A 129 11.26 -14.70 -31.57
C LYS A 129 11.40 -14.51 -30.06
N PRO A 130 10.35 -14.81 -29.26
CA PRO A 130 10.29 -14.45 -27.84
C PRO A 130 11.37 -15.14 -26.99
N ILE A 131 11.66 -16.42 -27.27
CA ILE A 131 12.61 -17.21 -26.46
C ILE A 131 14.06 -16.69 -26.62
N PRO A 132 14.59 -16.48 -27.84
CA PRO A 132 15.92 -15.87 -28.03
C PRO A 132 16.05 -14.44 -27.50
N SER A 133 15.01 -13.61 -27.63
CA SER A 133 15.02 -12.21 -27.15
C SER A 133 15.04 -12.13 -25.63
N MET A 134 14.32 -13.02 -24.93
CA MET A 134 14.30 -13.09 -23.47
C MET A 134 15.64 -13.56 -22.87
N ARG A 135 16.39 -14.41 -23.59
CA ARG A 135 17.66 -14.98 -23.10
C ARG A 135 18.73 -13.94 -22.77
N HIS A 136 18.67 -12.78 -23.40
CA HIS A 136 19.62 -11.67 -23.19
C HIS A 136 19.10 -10.64 -22.17
N ASP A 137 17.78 -10.61 -21.92
CA ASP A 137 17.10 -9.65 -21.04
C ASP A 137 16.76 -10.29 -19.68
N TRP A 138 17.78 -10.66 -18.89
CA TRP A 138 17.59 -11.36 -17.61
C TRP A 138 16.93 -10.50 -16.51
N ALA A 139 17.16 -9.18 -16.51
CA ALA A 139 16.64 -8.28 -15.48
C ALA A 139 15.10 -8.17 -15.46
N PRO A 140 14.40 -7.93 -16.59
CA PRO A 140 12.93 -7.94 -16.58
C PRO A 140 12.34 -9.32 -16.26
N LEU A 141 13.03 -10.41 -16.60
CA LEU A 141 12.60 -11.76 -16.21
C LEU A 141 12.71 -11.98 -14.70
N LEU A 142 13.82 -11.55 -14.09
CA LEU A 142 14.01 -11.63 -12.64
C LEU A 142 12.97 -10.78 -11.89
N ALA A 143 12.68 -9.59 -12.39
CA ALA A 143 11.60 -8.74 -11.88
C ALA A 143 10.23 -9.43 -11.97
N ALA A 144 9.89 -9.97 -13.14
CA ALA A 144 8.62 -10.66 -13.37
C ALA A 144 8.47 -11.90 -12.46
N ALA A 145 9.53 -12.70 -12.33
CA ALA A 145 9.55 -13.86 -11.45
C ALA A 145 9.36 -13.46 -9.98
N ALA A 146 10.04 -12.41 -9.52
CA ALA A 146 9.89 -11.92 -8.15
C ALA A 146 8.46 -11.44 -7.86
N ILE A 147 7.84 -10.70 -8.80
CA ILE A 147 6.45 -10.23 -8.70
C ILE A 147 5.47 -11.41 -8.68
N LEU A 148 5.65 -12.40 -9.54
CA LEU A 148 4.79 -13.60 -9.56
C LEU A 148 4.90 -14.40 -8.26
N MET A 149 6.12 -14.56 -7.74
CA MET A 149 6.35 -15.27 -6.47
C MET A 149 5.82 -14.53 -5.25
N MET A 150 5.59 -13.21 -5.33
CA MET A 150 4.91 -12.48 -4.24
C MET A 150 3.45 -12.91 -4.05
N ILE A 151 2.76 -13.37 -5.09
CA ILE A 151 1.34 -13.76 -5.03
C ILE A 151 1.10 -14.90 -4.03
N PRO A 152 1.77 -16.07 -4.12
CA PRO A 152 1.57 -17.15 -3.15
C PRO A 152 2.09 -16.77 -1.75
N VAL A 153 3.19 -16.00 -1.66
CA VAL A 153 3.79 -15.58 -0.37
C VAL A 153 2.87 -14.65 0.42
N THR A 154 2.06 -13.84 -0.29
CA THR A 154 1.13 -12.89 0.32
C THR A 154 -0.29 -13.46 0.49
N LEU A 155 -0.51 -14.73 0.13
CA LEU A 155 -1.80 -15.38 0.30
C LEU A 155 -2.17 -15.45 1.78
N HIS A 156 -3.42 -15.13 2.10
CA HIS A 156 -3.90 -15.06 3.49
C HIS A 156 -3.60 -16.34 4.28
N VAL A 157 -3.77 -17.51 3.67
CA VAL A 157 -3.49 -18.82 4.27
C VAL A 157 -2.00 -18.96 4.64
N VAL A 158 -1.10 -18.56 3.74
CA VAL A 158 0.36 -18.66 3.92
C VAL A 158 0.82 -17.68 5.00
N VAL A 159 0.38 -16.42 4.93
CA VAL A 159 0.72 -15.39 5.91
C VAL A 159 0.19 -15.75 7.29
N ARG A 160 -1.03 -16.32 7.39
CA ARG A 160 -1.59 -16.71 8.70
C ARG A 160 -0.84 -17.90 9.31
N ARG A 161 -0.38 -18.85 8.50
CA ARG A 161 0.33 -20.06 8.98
C ARG A 161 1.81 -19.83 9.23
N HIS A 162 2.46 -19.01 8.41
CA HIS A 162 3.92 -18.84 8.39
C HIS A 162 4.30 -17.35 8.32
N CYS A 163 3.67 -16.49 9.12
CA CYS A 163 3.81 -15.03 9.06
C CYS A 163 5.26 -14.55 9.00
N GLN A 164 6.12 -15.00 9.92
CA GLN A 164 7.53 -14.59 9.98
C GLN A 164 8.31 -14.97 8.71
N VAL A 165 8.11 -16.18 8.21
CA VAL A 165 8.79 -16.68 7.00
C VAL A 165 8.24 -15.96 5.77
N ALA A 166 6.92 -15.84 5.65
CA ALA A 166 6.25 -15.15 4.55
C ALA A 166 6.71 -13.69 4.43
N MET A 167 6.84 -12.96 5.54
CA MET A 167 7.32 -11.59 5.53
C MET A 167 8.80 -11.48 5.13
N ARG A 168 9.68 -12.38 5.61
CA ARG A 168 11.08 -12.41 5.18
C ARG A 168 11.22 -12.66 3.68
N ILE A 169 10.48 -13.64 3.15
CA ILE A 169 10.47 -13.93 1.72
C ILE A 169 9.91 -12.74 0.94
N HIS A 170 8.81 -12.12 1.41
CA HIS A 170 8.24 -10.93 0.79
C HIS A 170 9.27 -9.81 0.68
N TYR A 171 10.05 -9.55 1.70
CA TYR A 171 11.11 -8.52 1.66
C TYR A 171 12.22 -8.86 0.67
N LEU A 172 12.70 -10.10 0.65
CA LEU A 172 13.72 -10.53 -0.31
C LEU A 172 13.22 -10.39 -1.75
N LEU A 173 11.98 -10.80 -2.02
CA LEU A 173 11.34 -10.63 -3.32
C LEU A 173 11.14 -9.15 -3.67
N ALA A 174 10.79 -8.30 -2.71
CA ALA A 174 10.59 -6.86 -2.93
C ALA A 174 11.90 -6.16 -3.31
N VAL A 175 12.98 -6.43 -2.57
CA VAL A 175 14.31 -5.92 -2.89
C VAL A 175 14.77 -6.42 -4.26
N THR A 176 14.59 -7.72 -4.53
CA THR A 176 14.95 -8.32 -5.82
C THR A 176 14.20 -7.66 -6.98
N ALA A 177 12.88 -7.49 -6.85
CA ALA A 177 12.06 -6.81 -7.84
C ALA A 177 12.54 -5.37 -8.04
N MET A 178 12.77 -4.62 -6.97
CA MET A 178 13.23 -3.23 -7.07
C MET A 178 14.58 -3.08 -7.76
N VAL A 179 15.58 -3.89 -7.40
CA VAL A 179 16.90 -3.85 -8.04
C VAL A 179 16.81 -4.24 -9.51
N ALA A 180 16.05 -5.28 -9.82
CA ALA A 180 15.85 -5.74 -11.20
C ALA A 180 15.11 -4.69 -12.05
N LEU A 181 14.07 -4.04 -11.52
CA LEU A 181 13.36 -2.94 -12.19
C LEU A 181 14.26 -1.70 -12.37
N ALA A 182 15.04 -1.34 -11.35
CA ALA A 182 15.97 -0.21 -11.43
C ALA A 182 17.01 -0.44 -12.53
N TYR A 183 17.61 -1.64 -12.57
CA TYR A 183 18.55 -2.02 -13.61
C TYR A 183 17.90 -2.03 -15.00
N HIS A 184 16.71 -2.61 -15.13
CA HIS A 184 15.98 -2.64 -16.39
C HIS A 184 15.64 -1.24 -16.92
N THR A 185 15.12 -0.36 -16.05
CA THR A 185 14.77 1.03 -16.43
C THR A 185 16.01 1.86 -16.77
N TRP A 186 17.12 1.62 -16.08
CA TRP A 186 18.41 2.25 -16.36
C TRP A 186 18.98 1.81 -17.71
N GLY A 187 19.04 0.50 -17.96
CA GLY A 187 19.54 -0.07 -19.23
C GLY A 187 18.73 0.35 -20.45
N ARG A 188 17.43 0.65 -20.28
CA ARG A 188 16.57 1.18 -21.34
C ARG A 188 16.64 2.71 -21.49
N GLY A 189 17.39 3.42 -20.65
CA GLY A 189 17.47 4.88 -20.67
C GLY A 189 16.14 5.58 -20.37
N SER A 190 15.22 4.93 -19.66
CA SER A 190 13.86 5.43 -19.44
C SER A 190 13.86 6.66 -18.52
N ASP A 191 13.01 7.64 -18.82
CA ASP A 191 12.74 8.79 -17.94
C ASP A 191 12.27 8.36 -16.54
N SER A 192 11.65 7.18 -16.43
CA SER A 192 11.14 6.61 -15.18
C SER A 192 12.25 6.06 -14.26
N ARG A 193 13.53 6.07 -14.67
CA ARG A 193 14.67 5.59 -13.86
C ARG A 193 14.77 6.30 -12.50
N TRP A 194 14.48 7.60 -12.47
CA TRP A 194 14.53 8.41 -11.26
C TRP A 194 13.40 8.07 -10.28
N GLN A 195 12.27 7.59 -10.77
CA GLN A 195 11.15 7.16 -9.92
C GLN A 195 11.47 5.87 -9.16
N GLY A 196 12.18 4.94 -9.79
CA GLY A 196 12.68 3.72 -9.13
C GLY A 196 13.72 4.03 -8.04
N ILE A 197 14.66 4.92 -8.34
CA ILE A 197 15.65 5.41 -7.35
C ILE A 197 14.94 6.14 -6.21
N GLY A 198 13.98 7.01 -6.53
CA GLY A 198 13.17 7.72 -5.54
C GLY A 198 12.40 6.78 -4.61
N ALA A 199 11.80 5.71 -5.15
CA ALA A 199 11.12 4.70 -4.35
C ALA A 199 12.09 3.96 -3.40
N GLY A 200 13.30 3.63 -3.88
CA GLY A 200 14.34 3.01 -3.06
C GLY A 200 14.87 3.95 -1.97
N ALA A 201 15.16 5.20 -2.31
CA ALA A 201 15.61 6.21 -1.37
C ALA A 201 14.56 6.50 -0.29
N LEU A 202 13.29 6.64 -0.70
CA LEU A 202 12.16 6.82 0.21
C LEU A 202 12.05 5.65 1.19
N TRP A 203 12.17 4.41 0.68
CA TRP A 203 12.13 3.22 1.51
C TRP A 203 13.30 3.21 2.52
N ILE A 204 14.55 3.43 2.09
CA ILE A 204 15.71 3.49 2.98
C ILE A 204 15.51 4.54 4.07
N LEU A 205 15.10 5.75 3.69
CA LEU A 205 14.85 6.85 4.63
C LEU A 205 13.79 6.48 5.68
N LEU A 206 12.64 5.96 5.25
CA LEU A 206 11.57 5.55 6.15
C LEU A 206 12.03 4.44 7.10
N SER A 207 12.84 3.52 6.62
CA SER A 207 13.39 2.42 7.42
C SER A 207 14.33 2.93 8.51
N VAL A 208 15.23 3.86 8.16
CA VAL A 208 16.12 4.53 9.12
C VAL A 208 15.29 5.26 10.19
N VAL A 209 14.31 6.07 9.79
CA VAL A 209 13.45 6.82 10.74
C VAL A 209 12.70 5.87 11.69
N ALA A 210 12.18 4.74 11.19
CA ALA A 210 11.51 3.77 12.05
C ALA A 210 12.45 3.09 13.04
N VAL A 211 13.67 2.74 12.61
CA VAL A 211 14.69 2.17 13.51
C VAL A 211 15.11 3.19 14.56
N SER A 212 15.33 4.45 14.19
CA SER A 212 15.66 5.53 15.13
C SER A 212 14.54 5.79 16.14
N HIS A 213 13.27 5.80 15.69
CA HIS A 213 12.12 5.96 16.60
C HIS A 213 11.98 4.77 17.55
N ALA A 214 12.25 3.54 17.09
CA ALA A 214 12.23 2.35 17.95
C ALA A 214 13.36 2.39 18.99
N ALA A 215 14.58 2.79 18.59
CA ALA A 215 15.73 2.91 19.48
C ALA A 215 15.52 4.01 20.54
N ASN A 216 14.99 5.17 20.16
CA ASN A 216 14.71 6.26 21.10
C ASN A 216 13.65 5.87 22.14
N ASN A 217 12.62 5.13 21.74
CA ASN A 217 11.59 4.66 22.67
C ASN A 217 12.10 3.57 23.62
N ALA A 218 13.03 2.72 23.16
CA ALA A 218 13.66 1.71 24.01
C ALA A 218 14.59 2.36 25.07
N GLY A 219 15.37 3.38 24.68
CA GLY A 219 16.26 4.09 25.61
C GLY A 219 15.53 4.92 26.69
N VAL A 220 14.27 5.31 26.47
CA VAL A 220 13.44 5.99 27.48
C VAL A 220 12.95 5.03 28.58
N LEU A 221 12.86 3.72 28.29
CA LEU A 221 12.43 2.70 29.27
C LEU A 221 13.59 2.16 30.13
N ASP A 222 14.84 2.41 29.73
CA ASP A 222 16.06 1.97 30.43
C ASP A 222 16.76 3.13 31.20
N GLY A 223 16.05 4.24 31.46
CA GLY A 223 16.58 5.33 32.29
C GLY A 223 16.85 4.88 33.74
N PRO A 224 17.93 5.36 34.40
CA PRO A 224 18.39 4.83 35.68
C PRO A 224 17.34 5.04 36.77
N GLN A 225 16.99 3.95 37.47
CA GLN A 225 16.22 3.98 38.72
C GLN A 225 17.08 4.46 39.89
#